data_AF-A0A1G8Q4J5-F1
#
_entry.id   AF-A0A1G8Q4J5-F1
#
_cell.length_a   1.000
_cell.length_b   1.000
_cell.length_c   1.000
_cell.angle_alpha   90.00
_cell.angle_beta   90.00
_cell.angle_gamma   90.00
#
_symmetry.space_group_name_H-M   'P 1'
#
loop_
_entity.id
_entity.type
_entity.pdbx_description
1 polymer ?
#
loop_
_entity_poly.entity_id
_entity_poly.type
_entity_poly.pdbx_seq_one_letter_code
_entity_poly.pdbx_strand_id
1 'polypeptide(L)'
;MGIFFLYLFIASATPLFLWKEKRRLAIASLPLLLVMWIMSGYYVAGMLTPAAHTFFMVLFSFNVLLAHVAAIILYVKPKWWKRYADYKPDPE
;
A
#
# COMPACT_ATOMS: atom_id res chain seq x y z
N MET A 1 19.14 4.64 -9.79
CA MET A 1 19.36 3.70 -8.68
C MET A 1 18.54 4.04 -7.43
N GLY A 2 18.70 5.21 -6.79
CA GLY A 2 18.04 5.53 -5.52
C GLY A 2 16.50 5.58 -5.53
N ILE A 3 15.90 6.09 -6.62
CA ILE A 3 14.44 6.25 -6.74
C ILE A 3 13.70 4.90 -6.78
N PHE A 4 14.31 3.86 -7.37
CA PHE A 4 13.68 2.54 -7.48
C PHE A 4 13.57 1.87 -6.10
N PHE A 5 14.64 1.96 -5.31
CA PHE A 5 14.62 1.52 -3.91
C PHE A 5 13.62 2.31 -3.07
N LEU A 6 13.53 3.63 -3.28
CA LEU A 6 12.54 4.46 -2.60
C LEU A 6 11.11 3.98 -2.88
N TYR A 7 10.77 3.67 -4.14
CA TYR A 7 9.48 3.10 -4.50
C TYR A 7 9.23 1.76 -3.81
N LEU A 8 10.25 0.91 -3.66
CA LEU A 8 10.10 -0.35 -2.92
C LEU A 8 9.87 -0.16 -1.42
N PHE A 9 10.53 0.81 -0.79
CA PHE A 9 10.27 1.13 0.61
C PHE A 9 8.86 1.69 0.83
N ILE A 10 8.38 2.52 -0.10
CA ILE A 10 7.00 3.01 -0.05
C ILE A 10 6.03 1.84 -0.28
N ALA A 11 6.34 0.96 -1.23
CA ALA A 11 5.53 -0.22 -1.54
C ALA A 11 5.41 -1.18 -0.35
N SER A 12 6.50 -1.40 0.39
CA SER A 12 6.53 -2.31 1.55
C SER A 12 5.75 -1.77 2.76
N ALA A 13 5.53 -0.46 2.85
CA ALA A 13 4.68 0.13 3.86
C ALA A 13 3.19 -0.25 3.68
N THR A 14 2.75 -0.55 2.46
CA THR A 14 1.34 -0.87 2.14
C THR A 14 0.77 -2.08 2.91
N PRO A 15 1.40 -3.28 2.87
CA PRO A 15 0.93 -4.41 3.66
C PRO A 15 0.99 -4.13 5.17
N LEU A 16 1.93 -3.29 5.63
CA LEU A 16 2.03 -2.91 7.05
C LEU A 16 0.78 -2.13 7.51
N PHE A 17 0.28 -1.20 6.68
CA PHE A 17 -0.97 -0.49 6.95
C PHE A 17 -2.20 -1.41 6.87
N LEU A 18 -2.24 -2.31 5.89
CA LEU A 18 -3.33 -3.27 5.71
C LEU A 18 -3.39 -4.34 6.83
N TRP A 19 -2.25 -4.64 7.47
CA TRP A 19 -2.14 -5.72 8.46
C TRP A 19 -3.06 -5.52 9.67
N LYS A 20 -3.26 -4.26 10.09
CA LYS A 20 -4.05 -3.91 11.28
C LYS A 20 -5.56 -4.11 11.08
N GLU A 21 -6.07 -3.85 9.87
CA GLU A 21 -7.51 -3.83 9.58
C GLU A 21 -7.98 -5.06 8.78
N LYS A 22 -7.21 -5.47 7.77
CA LYS A 22 -7.57 -6.53 6.82
C LYS A 22 -6.38 -7.42 6.51
N ARG A 23 -6.01 -8.25 7.49
CA ARG A 23 -4.90 -9.23 7.41
C ARG A 23 -4.93 -10.11 6.16
N ARG A 24 -6.12 -10.49 5.66
CA ARG A 24 -6.25 -11.26 4.39
C ARG A 24 -5.75 -10.47 3.17
N LEU A 25 -6.03 -9.18 3.08
CA LEU A 25 -5.55 -8.33 1.98
C LEU A 25 -4.07 -8.02 2.11
N ALA A 26 -3.57 -7.84 3.35
CA ALA A 26 -2.14 -7.67 3.60
C ALA A 26 -1.34 -8.91 3.14
N ILE A 27 -1.85 -10.11 3.44
CA ILE A 27 -1.23 -11.36 2.98
C ILE A 27 -1.34 -11.49 1.45
N ALA A 28 -2.47 -11.10 0.84
CA ALA A 28 -2.62 -11.12 -0.61
C ALA A 28 -1.68 -10.14 -1.34
N SER A 29 -1.22 -9.08 -0.67
CA SER A 29 -0.21 -8.15 -1.22
C SER A 29 1.25 -8.61 -1.05
N LEU A 30 1.52 -9.63 -0.23
CA LEU A 30 2.90 -10.17 -0.06
C LEU A 30 3.50 -10.74 -1.36
N PRO A 31 2.78 -11.57 -2.16
CA PRO A 31 3.30 -12.06 -3.44
C PRO A 31 3.66 -10.92 -4.39
N LEU A 32 2.83 -9.88 -4.43
CA LEU A 32 3.06 -8.70 -5.27
C LEU A 32 4.31 -7.95 -4.81
N LEU A 33 4.46 -7.72 -3.51
CA LEU A 33 5.65 -7.10 -2.93
C LEU A 33 6.92 -7.91 -3.23
N LEU A 34 6.84 -9.24 -3.15
CA LEU A 34 7.96 -10.14 -3.42
C LEU A 34 8.40 -10.08 -4.89
N VAL A 35 7.44 -10.04 -5.82
CA VAL A 35 7.72 -9.82 -7.26
C VAL A 35 8.42 -8.48 -7.49
N MET A 36 7.97 -7.41 -6.83
CA MET A 36 8.61 -6.10 -6.92
C MET A 36 10.05 -6.11 -6.40
N TRP A 37 10.33 -6.84 -5.32
CA TRP A 37 11.69 -7.03 -4.78
C TRP A 37 12.60 -7.79 -5.75
N ILE A 38 12.10 -8.86 -6.36
CA ILE A 38 12.83 -9.62 -7.39
C ILE A 38 13.17 -8.71 -8.57
N MET A 39 12.18 -7.95 -9.08
CA MET A 39 12.42 -6.99 -10.17
C MET A 39 13.43 -5.91 -9.79
N SER A 40 13.46 -5.48 -8.52
CA SER A 40 14.51 -4.57 -8.04
C SER A 40 15.90 -5.19 -8.13
N GLY A 41 16.03 -6.48 -7.80
CA GLY A 41 17.30 -7.20 -7.94
C GLY A 41 17.80 -7.17 -9.38
N TYR A 42 16.92 -7.44 -10.34
CA TYR A 42 17.23 -7.33 -11.78
C TYR A 42 17.58 -5.90 -12.20
N TYR A 43 16.94 -4.88 -11.62
CA TYR A 43 17.26 -3.48 -11.87
C TYR A 43 18.67 -3.10 -11.38
N VAL A 44 19.05 -3.55 -10.18
CA VAL A 44 20.40 -3.33 -9.63
C VAL A 44 21.45 -4.07 -10.45
N ALA A 45 21.14 -5.27 -10.94
CA ALA A 45 22.01 -6.03 -11.82
C ALA A 45 22.14 -5.42 -13.24
N GLY A 46 21.40 -4.35 -13.56
CA GLY A 46 21.40 -3.73 -14.89
C GLY A 46 20.72 -4.57 -15.97
N MET A 47 19.96 -5.60 -15.58
CA MET A 47 19.33 -6.57 -16.50
C MET A 47 17.87 -6.24 -16.80
N LEU A 48 17.36 -5.10 -16.34
CA LEU A 48 15.96 -4.74 -16.49
C LEU A 48 15.68 -4.14 -17.87
N THR A 49 14.81 -4.78 -18.64
CA THR A 49 14.34 -4.24 -19.91
C THR A 49 13.40 -3.05 -19.68
N PRO A 50 13.24 -2.13 -20.66
CA PRO A 50 12.30 -1.03 -20.56
C PRO A 50 10.86 -1.50 -20.32
N ALA A 51 10.46 -2.63 -20.91
CA ALA A 51 9.14 -3.23 -20.70
C ALA A 51 8.94 -3.68 -19.24
N ALA A 52 9.95 -4.33 -18.66
CA ALA A 52 9.93 -4.73 -17.24
C ALA A 52 9.90 -3.52 -16.30
N HIS A 53 10.55 -2.41 -16.67
CA HIS A 53 10.47 -1.16 -15.92
C HIS A 53 9.04 -0.60 -15.90
N THR A 54 8.38 -0.53 -17.06
CA THR A 54 6.99 -0.05 -17.14
C THR A 54 6.05 -0.95 -16.35
N PHE A 55 6.23 -2.27 -16.43
CA PHE A 55 5.45 -3.22 -15.64
C PHE A 55 5.63 -3.02 -14.13
N PHE A 56 6.86 -2.77 -13.67
CA PHE A 56 7.13 -2.42 -12.28
C PHE A 56 6.38 -1.15 -11.85
N MET A 57 6.38 -0.11 -12.69
CA MET A 57 5.67 1.14 -12.39
C MET A 57 4.17 0.92 -12.25
N VAL A 58 3.56 0.08 -13.10
CA VAL A 58 2.14 -0.28 -13.00
C VAL A 58 1.84 -1.01 -11.69
N LEU A 59 2.67 -2.01 -11.33
CA LEU A 59 2.55 -2.73 -10.06
C LEU A 59 2.71 -1.79 -8.86
N PHE A 60 3.66 -0.86 -8.93
CA PHE A 60 3.89 0.14 -7.90
C PHE A 60 2.69 1.06 -7.73
N SER A 61 2.16 1.62 -8.81
CA SER A 61 0.97 2.48 -8.77
C SER A 61 -0.23 1.75 -8.17
N PHE A 62 -0.46 0.49 -8.55
CA PHE A 62 -1.53 -0.32 -7.98
C PHE A 62 -1.37 -0.52 -6.46
N ASN A 63 -0.13 -0.80 -6.01
CA ASN A 63 0.16 -0.95 -4.59
C ASN A 63 -0.06 0.37 -3.82
N VAL A 64 0.36 1.50 -4.37
CA VAL A 64 0.13 2.83 -3.77
C VAL A 64 -1.36 3.14 -3.65
N LEU A 65 -2.17 2.78 -4.64
CA LEU A 65 -3.63 2.95 -4.58
C LEU A 65 -4.24 2.13 -3.44
N LEU A 66 -3.82 0.89 -3.26
CA LEU A 66 -4.25 0.04 -2.14
C LEU A 66 -3.87 0.65 -0.78
N ALA A 67 -2.66 1.22 -0.66
CA ALA A 67 -2.25 1.95 0.53
C ALA A 67 -3.15 3.16 0.83
N HIS A 68 -3.52 3.94 -0.19
CA HIS A 68 -4.41 5.10 -0.01
C HIS A 68 -5.81 4.67 0.43
N VAL A 69 -6.36 3.62 -0.18
CA VAL A 69 -7.66 3.07 0.23
C VAL A 69 -7.59 2.58 1.68
N ALA A 70 -6.52 1.89 2.06
CA ALA A 70 -6.30 1.45 3.43
C ALA A 70 -6.19 2.63 4.42
N ALA A 71 -5.42 3.66 4.07
CA ALA A 71 -5.27 4.86 4.89
C ALA A 71 -6.61 5.59 5.05
N ILE A 72 -7.41 5.73 4.00
CA ILE A 72 -8.75 6.34 4.09
C ILE A 72 -9.63 5.52 5.04
N ILE A 73 -9.67 4.20 4.90
CA ILE A 73 -10.46 3.34 5.78
C ILE A 73 -9.99 3.47 7.24
N LEU A 74 -8.68 3.45 7.49
CA LEU A 74 -8.10 3.43 8.83
C LEU A 74 -8.18 4.79 9.54
N TYR A 75 -8.03 5.91 8.81
CA TYR A 75 -8.02 7.25 9.41
C TYR A 75 -9.39 7.96 9.34
N VAL A 76 -10.18 7.72 8.30
CA VAL A 76 -11.48 8.40 8.12
C VAL A 76 -12.59 7.65 8.86
N LYS A 77 -12.65 6.32 8.73
CA LYS A 77 -13.77 5.52 9.30
C LYS A 77 -13.91 5.61 10.82
N PRO A 78 -12.86 5.45 11.65
CA PRO A 78 -13.02 5.53 13.10
C PRO A 78 -13.29 6.97 13.59
N LYS A 79 -12.83 8.00 12.85
CA LYS A 79 -13.07 9.40 13.20
C LYS A 79 -14.53 9.82 12.95
N TRP A 80 -15.15 9.26 11.91
CA TRP A 80 -16.59 9.41 11.65
C TRP A 80 -17.43 8.61 12.63
N TRP A 81 -17.03 7.38 12.97
CA TRP A 81 -17.79 6.53 13.90
C TRP A 81 -17.81 7.09 15.33
N LYS A 82 -16.69 7.64 15.83
CA LYS A 82 -16.66 8.33 17.13
C LYS A 82 -17.60 9.54 17.16
N ARG A 83 -17.69 10.30 16.06
CA ARG A 83 -18.60 11.46 15.96
C ARG A 83 -20.08 11.08 16.03
N TYR A 84 -20.47 9.93 15.49
CA TYR A 84 -21.84 9.42 15.60
C TYR A 84 -22.13 8.78 16.97
N ALA A 85 -21.15 8.10 17.57
CA ALA A 85 -21.33 7.46 18.88
C ALA A 85 -21.40 8.48 20.04
N ASP A 86 -20.73 9.63 19.92
CA ASP A 86 -20.81 10.73 20.89
C ASP A 86 -22.02 11.67 20.65
N TYR A 87 -22.86 11.41 19.64
CA TYR A 87 -24.08 12.18 19.43
C TYR A 87 -25.15 11.77 20.45
N LYS A 88 -25.20 12.48 21.59
CA LYS A 88 -26.41 12.54 22.42
C LYS A 88 -27.30 13.67 21.87
N PRO A 89 -28.51 13.37 21.38
CA PRO A 89 -29.49 14.44 21.16
C PRO A 89 -29.80 15.08 22.51
N ASP A 90 -29.82 16.41 22.56
CA ASP A 90 -30.18 17.14 23.77
C ASP A 90 -31.59 16.72 24.21
N PRO A 91 -31.81 16.42 25.51
CA PRO A 91 -33.14 16.17 26.01
C PRO A 91 -33.94 17.49 26.01
N GLU A 92 -34.98 17.54 25.17
CA GLU A 92 -36.01 18.58 25.18
C GLU A 92 -36.82 18.59 26.49
#